data_AF-A0A087DAB9-F1
#
_entry.id   AF-A0A087DAB9-F1
#
_cell.length_a   1.000
_cell.length_b   1.000
_cell.length_c   1.000
_cell.angle_alpha   90.00
_cell.angle_beta   90.00
_cell.angle_gamma   90.00
#
_symmetry.space_group_name_H-M   'P 1'
#
loop_
_entity.id
_entity.type
_entity.pdbx_description
1 polymer ?
#
loop_
_entity_poly.entity_id
_entity_poly.type
_entity_poly.pdbx_seq_one_letter_code
_entity_poly.pdbx_strand_id
1 'polypeptide(L)'
;MASGSTATTPLPPLMSISELAEHCHRSYSTVSKWSSGHMKSPYPEPVRQFGRIVGWRREDIEETDKRNRCSRLEYLNGEAGK
;
A
#
# COMPACT_ATOMS: atom_id res chain seq x y z
N MET A 1 5.23 -8.39 -42.86
CA MET A 1 6.37 -8.22 -41.94
C MET A 1 5.80 -8.03 -40.56
N ALA A 2 6.02 -8.96 -39.64
CA ALA A 2 5.45 -8.92 -38.28
C ALA A 2 6.36 -8.11 -37.37
N SER A 3 5.95 -6.88 -37.03
CA SER A 3 6.60 -6.07 -36.01
C SER A 3 6.11 -6.55 -34.64
N GLY A 4 6.95 -7.32 -33.95
CA GLY A 4 6.69 -7.78 -32.59
C GLY A 4 6.74 -6.60 -31.62
N SER A 5 5.57 -6.08 -31.25
CA SER A 5 5.42 -5.23 -30.07
C SER A 5 5.61 -6.11 -28.83
N THR A 6 6.83 -6.13 -28.30
CA THR A 6 7.07 -6.56 -26.92
C THR A 6 6.44 -5.52 -26.01
N ALA A 7 5.16 -5.68 -25.73
CA ALA A 7 4.49 -4.94 -24.67
C ALA A 7 5.13 -5.39 -23.34
N THR A 8 6.24 -4.76 -22.96
CA THR A 8 6.58 -4.59 -21.55
C THR A 8 5.42 -3.81 -20.97
N THR A 9 4.42 -4.50 -20.44
CA THR A 9 3.40 -3.88 -19.60
C THR A 9 4.19 -3.25 -18.44
N PRO A 10 4.26 -1.91 -18.33
CA PRO A 10 4.87 -1.32 -17.15
C PRO A 10 4.05 -1.83 -15.98
N LEU A 11 4.70 -2.50 -15.03
CA LEU A 11 4.05 -2.84 -13.78
C LEU A 11 3.36 -1.57 -13.27
N PRO A 12 2.08 -1.64 -12.84
CA PRO A 12 1.41 -0.47 -12.26
C PRO A 12 2.33 0.11 -11.19
N PRO A 13 2.47 1.45 -11.09
CA PRO A 13 3.51 2.08 -10.28
C PRO A 13 3.44 1.56 -8.84
N LEU A 14 4.40 0.69 -8.49
CA LEU A 14 4.51 0.14 -7.17
C LEU A 14 5.12 1.20 -6.27
N MET A 15 4.49 1.41 -5.13
CA MET A 15 4.94 2.36 -4.13
C MET A 15 6.05 1.71 -3.29
N SER A 16 7.21 2.33 -3.28
CA SER A 16 8.38 1.86 -2.54
C SER A 16 8.20 2.04 -1.03
N ILE A 17 9.08 1.44 -0.20
CA ILE A 17 9.07 1.64 1.26
C ILE A 17 9.16 3.13 1.62
N SER A 18 10.02 3.89 0.93
CA SER A 18 10.18 5.33 1.16
C SER A 18 8.93 6.12 0.80
N GLU A 19 8.33 5.85 -0.36
CA GLU A 19 7.10 6.52 -0.78
C GLU A 19 5.93 6.19 0.15
N LEU A 20 5.82 4.94 0.62
CA LEU A 20 4.82 4.55 1.61
C LEU A 20 5.07 5.22 2.96
N ALA A 21 6.32 5.36 3.37
CA ALA A 21 6.69 6.08 4.59
C ALA A 21 6.25 7.55 4.53
N GLU A 22 6.51 8.22 3.40
CA GLU A 22 6.06 9.60 3.16
C GLU A 22 4.54 9.69 3.11
N HIS A 23 3.87 8.80 2.37
CA HIS A 23 2.42 8.78 2.22
C HIS A 23 1.70 8.61 3.57
N CYS A 24 2.21 7.73 4.43
CA CYS A 24 1.60 7.45 5.73
C CYS A 24 2.12 8.36 6.85
N HIS A 25 3.03 9.28 6.54
CA HIS A 25 3.74 10.11 7.52
C HIS A 25 4.37 9.26 8.65
N ARG A 26 4.98 8.13 8.27
CA ARG A 26 5.67 7.21 9.18
C ARG A 26 7.15 7.13 8.84
N SER A 27 7.96 6.71 9.81
CA SER A 27 9.38 6.45 9.58
C SER A 27 9.58 5.24 8.67
N TYR A 28 10.60 5.29 7.82
CA TYR A 28 11.02 4.16 6.97
C TYR A 28 11.14 2.84 7.77
N SER A 29 11.73 2.89 8.97
CA SER A 29 11.90 1.73 9.84
C SER A 29 10.58 1.07 10.26
N THR A 30 9.51 1.86 10.39
CA THR A 30 8.16 1.35 10.71
C THR A 30 7.60 0.58 9.52
N VAL A 31 7.71 1.14 8.32
CA VAL A 31 7.27 0.50 7.08
C VAL A 31 8.10 -0.74 6.76
N SER A 32 9.40 -0.71 7.05
CA SER A 32 10.27 -1.88 6.94
C SER A 32 9.81 -3.02 7.86
N LYS A 33 9.46 -2.72 9.13
CA LYS A 33 8.90 -3.71 10.06
C LYS A 33 7.56 -4.30 9.60
N TRP A 34 6.72 -3.48 8.95
CA TRP A 34 5.49 -3.96 8.29
C TRP A 34 5.83 -4.99 7.21
N SER A 35 6.81 -4.67 6.36
CA SER A 35 7.22 -5.54 5.27
C SER A 35 7.85 -6.86 5.70
N SER A 36 8.48 -6.89 6.88
CA SER A 36 9.11 -8.08 7.46
C SER A 36 8.14 -8.93 8.30
N GLY A 37 6.88 -8.50 8.49
CA GLY A 37 5.91 -9.17 9.35
C GLY A 37 6.20 -9.03 10.85
N HIS A 38 7.20 -8.25 11.23
CA HIS A 38 7.54 -7.99 12.64
C HIS A 38 6.51 -7.08 13.33
N MET A 39 5.75 -6.32 12.54
CA MET A 39 4.69 -5.45 13.04
C MET A 39 3.48 -5.57 12.13
N LYS A 40 2.27 -5.59 12.72
CA LYS A 40 1.03 -5.59 11.96
C LYS A 40 0.92 -4.32 11.13
N SER A 41 0.89 -4.49 9.81
CA SER A 41 0.66 -3.42 8.85
C SER A 41 -0.84 -3.12 8.77
N PRO A 42 -1.27 -1.86 8.70
CA PRO A 42 -2.62 -1.52 8.29
C PRO A 42 -2.83 -1.73 6.79
N TYR A 43 -1.75 -1.78 6.02
CA TYR A 43 -1.73 -1.97 4.57
C TYR A 43 -1.52 -3.44 4.18
N PRO A 44 -1.98 -3.85 2.98
CA PRO A 44 -1.82 -5.21 2.49
C PRO A 44 -0.36 -5.63 2.30
N GLU A 45 -0.17 -6.93 2.05
CA GLU A 45 1.16 -7.50 1.89
C GLU A 45 1.90 -6.88 0.70
N PRO A 46 3.20 -6.58 0.86
CA PRO A 46 4.00 -6.07 -0.25
C PRO A 46 4.12 -7.09 -1.37
N VAL A 47 4.14 -6.60 -2.61
CA VAL A 47 4.46 -7.39 -3.78
C VAL A 47 5.91 -7.84 -3.68
N ARG A 48 6.11 -9.15 -3.72
CA ARG A 48 7.43 -9.79 -3.72
C ARG A 48 7.73 -10.35 -5.11
N GLN A 49 8.90 -10.04 -5.64
CA GLN A 49 9.40 -10.60 -6.90
C GLN A 49 10.78 -11.19 -6.63
N PHE A 50 10.99 -12.45 -7.02
CA PHE A 50 12.23 -13.19 -6.73
C PHE A 50 12.65 -13.16 -5.24
N GLY A 51 11.68 -13.21 -4.32
CA GLY A 51 11.94 -13.17 -2.88
C GLY A 51 12.32 -11.80 -2.31
N ARG A 52 12.37 -10.75 -3.14
CA ARG A 52 12.60 -9.37 -2.71
C ARG A 52 11.31 -8.56 -2.75
N ILE A 53 11.13 -7.69 -1.78
CA ILE A 53 10.02 -6.74 -1.76
C ILE A 53 10.26 -5.71 -2.87
N VAL A 54 9.31 -5.62 -3.80
CA VAL A 54 9.32 -4.63 -4.88
C VAL A 54 8.56 -3.38 -4.48
N GLY A 55 7.49 -3.53 -3.69
CA GLY A 55 6.69 -2.42 -3.18
C GLY A 55 5.24 -2.80 -2.99
N TRP A 56 4.38 -1.81 -2.80
CA TRP A 56 2.93 -1.98 -2.65
C TRP A 56 2.20 -1.47 -3.88
N ARG A 57 1.07 -2.09 -4.20
CA ARG A 57 0.19 -1.54 -5.23
C ARG A 57 -0.47 -0.29 -4.68
N ARG A 58 -0.35 0.83 -5.39
CA ARG A 58 -0.93 2.10 -4.95
C ARG A 58 -2.44 2.00 -4.74
N GLU A 59 -3.14 1.33 -5.65
CA GLU A 59 -4.60 1.13 -5.57
C GLU A 59 -5.03 0.45 -4.26
N ASP A 60 -4.33 -0.59 -3.85
CA ASP A 60 -4.57 -1.30 -2.58
C ASP A 60 -4.35 -0.41 -1.35
N ILE A 61 -3.34 0.47 -1.41
CA ILE A 61 -3.03 1.43 -0.35
C ILE A 61 -4.14 2.48 -0.24
N GLU A 62 -4.56 3.04 -1.37
CA GLU A 62 -5.63 4.04 -1.44
C GLU A 62 -6.99 3.46 -1.01
N GLU A 63 -7.30 2.22 -1.40
CA GLU A 63 -8.52 1.54 -0.95
C GLU A 63 -8.49 1.31 0.57
N THR A 64 -7.35 0.89 1.11
CA THR A 64 -7.15 0.73 2.55
C THR A 64 -7.30 2.06 3.28
N ASP A 65 -6.73 3.15 2.77
CA ASP A 65 -6.86 4.48 3.35
C ASP A 65 -8.31 4.96 3.33
N LYS A 66 -9.00 4.80 2.20
CA LYS A 66 -10.43 5.10 2.05
C LYS A 66 -11.26 4.32 3.06
N ARG A 67 -10.99 3.01 3.22
CA ARG A 67 -11.70 2.16 4.18
C ARG A 67 -11.44 2.60 5.62
N ASN A 68 -10.20 2.91 5.97
CA ASN A 68 -9.82 3.41 7.29
C ASN A 68 -10.47 4.77 7.59
N ARG A 69 -10.52 5.66 6.60
CA ARG A 69 -11.18 6.96 6.70
C ARG A 69 -12.69 6.82 6.85
N CYS A 70 -13.33 5.95 6.06
CA CYS A 70 -14.75 5.63 6.20
C CYS A 70 -15.06 5.05 7.58
N SER A 71 -14.29 4.06 8.05
CA SER A 71 -14.49 3.47 9.38
C SER A 71 -14.32 4.51 10.51
N ARG A 72 -13.36 5.43 10.39
CA ARG A 72 -13.21 6.55 11.35
C ARG A 72 -14.38 7.52 11.31
N LEU A 73 -14.91 7.85 10.12
CA LEU A 73 -16.09 8.69 9.98
C LEU A 73 -17.35 7.99 10.51
N GLU A 74 -17.50 6.69 10.29
CA GLU A 74 -18.60 5.91 10.85
C GLU A 74 -18.52 5.84 12.37
N TYR A 75 -17.32 5.68 12.95
CA TYR A 75 -17.13 5.74 14.40
C TYR A 75 -17.52 7.12 14.96
N LEU A 76 -17.02 8.20 14.35
CA LEU A 76 -17.33 9.57 14.77
C LEU A 76 -18.80 9.95 14.56
N ASN A 77 -19.44 9.47 13.50
CA ASN A 77 -20.86 9.71 13.23
C ASN A 77 -21.78 8.80 14.06
N GLY A 78 -21.30 7.62 14.49
CA GLY A 78 -22.01 6.71 15.38
C GLY A 78 -22.00 7.15 16.85
N GLU A 79 -20.99 7.94 17.27
CA GLU A 79 -20.92 8.53 18.61
C GLU A 79 -21.72 9.85 18.74
N ALA A 80 -22.31 10.37 17.66
CA ALA A 80 -23.24 11.50 17.72
C ALA A 80 -24.70 11.09 18.05
N GLY A 81 -24.92 9.81 18.39
CA GLY A 81 -26.27 9.24 18.51
C GLY A 81 -26.43 8.19 19.59
N LYS A 82 -25.94 8.43 20.82
CA LYS A 82 -26.52 7.79 22.01
C LYS A 82 -26.37 8.62 23.28
#